data_AF-A0A3C1WQV8-F1
#
_entry.id   AF-A0A3C1WQV8-F1
#
_cell.length_a   1.000
_cell.length_b   1.000
_cell.length_c   1.000
_cell.angle_alpha   90.00
_cell.angle_beta   90.00
_cell.angle_gamma   90.00
#
_symmetry.space_group_name_H-M   'P 1'
#
loop_
_entity.id
_entity.type
_entity.pdbx_description
1 polymer ?
#
loop_
_entity_poly.entity_id
_entity_poly.type
_entity_poly.pdbx_seq_one_letter_code
_entity_poly.pdbx_strand_id
1 'polypeptide(L)'
;ITTFDLRMTAPNREPVMNTAEVHTIEHLGATFLRNHKEFGDKTVYFGPMGCRTGFYMLLAGDYYSKDVLPLVIEMFEFIRDFEGDIPGAAPRDCGNYLDQNLGMAHFLAKKYLEVLNNATEENLVYPE
;
A
#
# COMPACT_ATOMS: atom_id res chain seq x y z
N ILE A 1 -3.33 15.24 11.05
CA ILE A 1 -2.87 14.40 9.91
C ILE A 1 -1.95 13.37 10.51
N THR A 2 -2.28 12.10 10.38
CA THR A 2 -1.42 11.00 10.81
C THR A 2 -0.75 10.38 9.59
N THR A 3 0.55 10.16 9.67
CA THR A 3 1.35 9.51 8.62
C THR A 3 1.72 8.11 9.09
N PHE A 4 1.46 7.11 8.26
CA PHE A 4 1.80 5.73 8.50
C PHE A 4 2.90 5.26 7.55
N ASP A 5 3.92 4.62 8.12
CA ASP A 5 4.97 3.91 7.40
C ASP A 5 4.53 2.46 7.19
N LEU A 6 4.11 2.13 5.97
CA LEU A 6 3.76 0.77 5.59
C LEU A 6 5.01 0.08 5.03
N ARG A 7 5.85 -0.42 5.94
CA ARG A 7 7.11 -1.08 5.60
C ARG A 7 6.86 -2.51 5.11
N MET A 8 7.13 -2.76 3.83
CA MET A 8 6.93 -4.07 3.20
C MET A 8 8.22 -4.90 3.12
N THR A 9 9.38 -4.25 3.05
CA THR A 9 10.67 -4.94 3.03
C THR A 9 11.63 -4.38 4.07
N ALA A 10 12.46 -5.24 4.65
CA ALA A 10 13.44 -4.88 5.66
C ALA A 10 14.52 -3.96 5.05
N PRO A 11 14.69 -2.72 5.56
CA PRO A 11 15.67 -1.78 5.02
C PRO A 11 17.08 -2.37 4.98
N ASN A 12 17.71 -2.30 3.80
CA ASN A 12 19.08 -2.76 3.53
C ASN A 12 19.34 -4.25 3.83
N ARG A 13 18.29 -5.08 3.97
CA ARG A 13 18.41 -6.51 4.30
C ARG A 13 17.60 -7.41 3.37
N GLU A 14 16.47 -6.93 2.90
CA GLU A 14 15.70 -7.59 1.86
C GLU A 14 15.83 -6.85 0.53
N PRO A 15 15.70 -7.55 -0.61
CA PRO A 15 15.55 -6.91 -1.91
C PRO A 15 14.43 -5.87 -1.89
N VAL A 16 14.67 -4.75 -2.55
CA VAL A 16 13.63 -3.74 -2.80
C VAL A 16 12.62 -4.25 -3.82
N MET A 17 11.44 -3.65 -3.84
CA MET A 17 10.44 -3.87 -4.88
C MET A 17 10.90 -3.13 -6.16
N ASN A 18 10.68 -3.70 -7.35
CA ASN A 18 10.91 -2.98 -8.60
C ASN A 18 9.79 -1.96 -8.85
N THR A 19 10.02 -1.06 -9.81
CA THR A 19 9.13 0.09 -10.04
C THR A 19 7.75 -0.34 -10.50
N ALA A 20 7.65 -1.33 -11.40
CA ALA A 20 6.38 -1.76 -11.96
C ALA A 20 5.37 -2.25 -10.91
N GLU A 21 5.79 -3.10 -9.97
CA GLU A 21 4.92 -3.60 -8.92
C GLU A 21 4.61 -2.54 -7.86
N VAL A 22 5.56 -1.66 -7.55
CA VAL A 22 5.33 -0.52 -6.65
C VAL A 22 4.27 0.41 -7.23
N HIS A 23 4.35 0.67 -8.53
CA HIS A 23 3.44 1.52 -9.27
C HIS A 23 2.04 0.91 -9.40
N THR A 24 1.94 -0.42 -9.63
CA THR A 24 0.65 -1.10 -9.58
C THR A 24 -0.01 -0.97 -8.20
N ILE A 25 0.76 -1.21 -7.13
CA ILE A 25 0.26 -1.10 -5.75
C ILE A 25 -0.18 0.34 -5.45
N GLU A 26 0.55 1.34 -5.92
CA GLU A 26 0.16 2.76 -5.81
C GLU A 26 -1.23 3.01 -6.41
N HIS A 27 -1.46 2.59 -7.66
CA HIS A 27 -2.74 2.78 -8.34
C HIS A 27 -3.90 2.08 -7.60
N LEU A 28 -3.70 0.81 -7.23
CA LEU A 28 -4.74 0.02 -6.57
C LEU A 28 -5.01 0.48 -5.15
N GLY A 29 -3.96 0.72 -4.35
CA GLY A 29 -4.09 1.20 -2.98
C GLY A 29 -4.74 2.58 -2.91
N ALA A 30 -4.34 3.51 -3.79
CA ALA A 30 -4.97 4.83 -3.84
C ALA A 30 -6.43 4.77 -4.33
N THR A 31 -6.76 3.85 -5.23
CA THR A 31 -8.14 3.62 -5.67
C THR A 31 -8.99 3.05 -4.53
N PHE A 32 -8.49 2.04 -3.83
CA PHE A 32 -9.16 1.43 -2.70
C PHE A 32 -9.44 2.46 -1.60
N LEU A 33 -8.40 3.17 -1.15
CA LEU A 33 -8.51 4.10 -0.03
C LEU A 33 -9.50 5.23 -0.31
N ARG A 34 -9.47 5.82 -1.51
CA ARG A 34 -10.40 6.91 -1.90
C ARG A 34 -11.84 6.46 -2.05
N ASN A 35 -12.09 5.19 -2.34
CA ASN A 35 -13.46 4.64 -2.45
C ASN A 35 -13.91 3.93 -1.17
N HIS A 36 -13.08 3.86 -0.13
CA HIS A 36 -13.43 3.22 1.12
C HIS A 36 -14.55 3.99 1.85
N LYS A 37 -15.58 3.27 2.32
CA LYS A 37 -16.80 3.90 2.88
C LYS A 37 -16.53 4.80 4.09
N GLU A 38 -15.58 4.42 4.93
CA GLU A 38 -15.26 5.14 6.17
C GLU A 38 -14.04 6.06 6.02
N PHE A 39 -13.09 5.69 5.16
CA PHE A 39 -11.76 6.32 5.10
C PHE A 39 -11.54 7.12 3.81
N GLY A 40 -12.47 7.07 2.84
CA GLY A 40 -12.41 7.82 1.59
C GLY A 40 -12.18 9.31 1.80
N ASP A 41 -13.08 9.97 2.51
CA ASP A 41 -12.99 11.41 2.81
C ASP A 41 -11.83 11.77 3.76
N LYS A 42 -11.23 10.76 4.41
CA LYS A 42 -10.10 10.93 5.33
C LYS A 42 -8.76 10.69 4.66
N THR A 43 -8.74 10.07 3.49
CA THR A 43 -7.50 9.73 2.79
C THR A 43 -6.91 10.99 2.17
N VAL A 44 -5.73 11.38 2.65
CA VAL A 44 -4.99 12.53 2.11
C VAL A 44 -4.03 12.08 1.02
N TYR A 45 -3.29 11.00 1.26
CA TYR A 45 -2.28 10.51 0.34
C TYR A 45 -1.99 9.03 0.55
N PHE A 46 -1.71 8.34 -0.54
CA PHE A 46 -1.08 7.03 -0.54
C PHE A 46 -0.06 7.02 -1.67
N GLY A 47 1.18 6.66 -1.38
CA GLY A 47 2.19 6.60 -2.42
C GLY A 47 3.51 6.01 -1.96
N PRO A 48 4.38 5.67 -2.92
CA PRO A 48 5.56 4.87 -2.67
C PRO A 48 6.67 5.68 -1.99
N MET A 49 7.48 4.99 -1.19
CA MET A 49 8.76 5.53 -0.71
C MET A 49 9.80 5.46 -1.83
N GLY A 50 10.63 6.48 -1.98
CA GLY A 50 11.70 6.50 -2.99
C GLY A 50 12.73 5.37 -2.86
N CYS A 51 12.89 4.79 -1.66
CA CYS A 51 13.74 3.62 -1.44
C CYS A 51 13.10 2.28 -1.85
N ARG A 52 11.82 2.27 -2.25
CA ARG A 52 11.08 1.09 -2.73
C ARG A 52 10.99 -0.06 -1.71
N THR A 53 10.91 0.29 -0.43
CA THR A 53 10.74 -0.69 0.68
C THR A 53 9.37 -0.61 1.34
N GLY A 54 8.50 0.29 0.89
CA GLY A 54 7.18 0.50 1.48
C GLY A 54 6.46 1.71 0.89
N PHE A 55 5.37 2.08 1.56
CA PHE A 55 4.47 3.17 1.17
C PHE A 55 4.20 4.08 2.36
N TYR A 56 3.91 5.35 2.07
CA TYR A 56 3.31 6.25 3.05
C TYR A 56 1.81 6.34 2.83
N MET A 57 1.04 6.19 3.92
CA MET A 57 -0.40 6.44 3.95
C MET A 57 -0.67 7.60 4.91
N LEU A 58 -1.33 8.65 4.44
CA LEU A 58 -1.68 9.83 5.24
C LEU A 58 -3.20 9.92 5.39
N LEU A 59 -3.66 9.99 6.63
CA LEU A 59 -5.06 10.15 6.97
C LEU A 59 -5.30 11.47 7.73
N ALA A 60 -6.44 12.10 7.46
CA ALA A 60 -6.96 13.23 8.20
C ALA A 60 -7.57 12.75 9.52
N GLY A 61 -6.94 13.13 10.62
CA GLY A 61 -7.30 12.74 11.99
C GLY A 61 -6.07 12.44 12.82
N ASP A 62 -6.31 11.88 14.01
CA ASP A 62 -5.32 11.35 14.94
C ASP A 62 -5.62 9.87 15.17
N TYR A 63 -4.72 9.01 14.70
CA TYR A 63 -4.88 7.56 14.69
C TYR A 63 -3.61 6.88 15.19
N TYR A 64 -3.76 5.68 15.75
CA TYR A 64 -2.67 4.77 16.04
C TYR A 64 -2.62 3.65 15.00
N SER A 65 -1.48 2.97 14.86
CA SER A 65 -1.30 1.86 13.91
C SER A 65 -2.35 0.76 14.08
N LYS A 66 -2.76 0.47 15.31
CA LYS A 66 -3.81 -0.51 15.62
C LYS A 66 -5.19 -0.11 15.06
N ASP A 67 -5.48 1.19 14.96
CA ASP A 67 -6.77 1.69 14.50
C ASP A 67 -6.92 1.51 12.98
N VAL A 68 -5.80 1.51 12.25
CA VAL A 68 -5.76 1.41 10.80
C VAL A 68 -5.30 0.04 10.29
N LEU A 69 -4.84 -0.86 11.16
CA LEU A 69 -4.43 -2.21 10.76
C LEU A 69 -5.52 -2.94 9.96
N PRO A 70 -6.82 -2.93 10.36
CA PRO A 70 -7.88 -3.57 9.56
C PRO A 70 -8.02 -2.96 8.16
N LEU A 71 -7.92 -1.63 8.04
CA LEU A 71 -7.98 -0.92 6.75
C LEU A 71 -6.82 -1.33 5.84
N VAL A 72 -5.61 -1.45 6.40
CA VAL A 72 -4.42 -1.86 5.65
C VAL A 72 -4.54 -3.31 5.20
N ILE A 73 -5.05 -4.21 6.05
CA ILE A 73 -5.34 -5.60 5.67
C ILE A 73 -6.32 -5.63 4.50
N GLU A 74 -7.47 -4.95 4.61
CA GLU A 74 -8.49 -4.93 3.56
C GLU A 74 -7.94 -4.36 2.23
N MET A 75 -7.12 -3.31 2.30
CA MET A 75 -6.46 -2.73 1.12
C MET A 75 -5.55 -3.76 0.43
N PHE A 76 -4.73 -4.48 1.19
CA PHE A 76 -3.82 -5.47 0.59
C PHE A 76 -4.55 -6.75 0.16
N GLU A 77 -5.68 -7.10 0.76
CA GLU A 77 -6.57 -8.15 0.23
C GLU A 77 -7.17 -7.74 -1.11
N PHE A 78 -7.67 -6.50 -1.21
CA PHE A 78 -8.13 -5.94 -2.48
C PHE A 78 -7.03 -5.98 -3.55
N ILE A 79 -5.80 -5.59 -3.23
CA ILE A 79 -4.67 -5.63 -4.17
C ILE A 79 -4.35 -7.07 -4.58
N ARG A 80 -4.32 -8.02 -3.63
CA ARG A 80 -3.98 -9.44 -3.88
C ARG A 80 -4.97 -10.09 -4.85
N ASP A 81 -6.24 -9.76 -4.71
CA ASP A 81 -7.34 -10.40 -5.44
C ASP A 81 -7.86 -9.55 -6.62
N PHE A 82 -7.18 -8.44 -6.94
CA PHE A 82 -7.64 -7.53 -7.99
C PHE A 82 -7.58 -8.23 -9.36
N GLU A 83 -8.65 -8.08 -10.13
CA GLU A 83 -8.72 -8.58 -11.50
C GLU A 83 -9.18 -7.45 -12.43
N GLY A 84 -8.73 -7.52 -13.69
CA GLY A 84 -9.09 -6.57 -14.73
C GLY A 84 -8.06 -5.47 -14.92
N ASP A 85 -8.51 -4.36 -15.52
CA ASP A 85 -7.65 -3.25 -15.90
C ASP A 85 -7.31 -2.38 -14.69
N ILE A 86 -6.03 -2.08 -14.50
CA ILE A 86 -5.54 -1.25 -13.38
C ILE A 86 -6.10 0.18 -13.55
N PRO A 87 -6.88 0.70 -12.58
CA PRO A 87 -7.51 2.01 -12.69
C PRO A 87 -6.48 3.13 -12.88
N GLY A 88 -6.66 3.96 -13.91
CA GLY A 88 -5.73 5.05 -14.23
C GLY A 88 -4.45 4.61 -14.96
N ALA A 89 -4.22 3.32 -15.21
CA ALA A 89 -3.09 2.83 -15.99
C ALA A 89 -3.33 2.98 -17.51
N ALA A 90 -3.63 4.21 -17.96
CA ALA A 90 -3.86 4.55 -19.35
C ALA A 90 -2.94 5.72 -19.78
N PRO A 91 -2.63 5.86 -21.09
CA PRO A 91 -1.74 6.93 -21.58
C PRO A 91 -2.17 8.35 -21.20
N ARG A 92 -3.47 8.58 -21.02
CA ARG A 92 -4.02 9.88 -20.63
C ARG A 92 -3.80 10.17 -19.13
N ASP A 93 -3.84 9.13 -18.30
CA ASP A 93 -4.07 9.25 -16.86
C ASP A 93 -2.81 8.87 -16.03
N CYS A 94 -1.83 8.19 -16.64
CA CYS A 94 -0.59 7.78 -15.99
C CYS A 94 0.64 8.23 -16.80
N GLY A 95 1.61 8.84 -16.12
CA GLY A 95 2.86 9.32 -16.74
C GLY A 95 3.78 8.22 -17.26
N ASN A 96 3.58 6.96 -16.83
CA ASN A 96 4.33 5.80 -17.30
C ASN A 96 3.47 4.52 -17.31
N TYR A 97 2.34 4.55 -18.02
CA TYR A 97 1.34 3.47 -17.99
C TYR A 97 1.84 2.07 -18.41
N LEU A 98 3.00 1.98 -19.07
CA LEU A 98 3.63 0.72 -19.47
C LEU A 98 4.41 0.03 -18.33
N ASP A 99 4.76 0.76 -17.27
CA ASP A 99 5.51 0.23 -16.12
C ASP A 99 4.55 -0.29 -15.05
N GLN A 100 3.80 -1.33 -15.39
CA GLN A 100 2.80 -1.96 -14.53
C GLN A 100 3.06 -3.46 -14.45
N ASN A 101 2.90 -4.03 -13.26
CA ASN A 101 3.03 -5.48 -13.05
C ASN A 101 2.04 -5.96 -11.98
N LEU A 102 0.87 -6.42 -12.42
CA LEU A 102 -0.19 -6.91 -11.54
C LEU A 102 0.20 -8.23 -10.85
N GLY A 103 0.84 -9.14 -11.57
CA GLY A 103 1.26 -10.43 -10.99
C GLY A 103 2.23 -10.28 -9.82
N MET A 104 3.20 -9.37 -9.95
CA MET A 104 4.12 -9.08 -8.84
C MET A 104 3.47 -8.27 -7.72
N ALA A 105 2.50 -7.40 -8.02
CA ALA A 105 1.71 -6.73 -7.00
C ALA A 105 0.93 -7.74 -6.14
N HIS A 106 0.30 -8.74 -6.77
CA HIS A 106 -0.39 -9.83 -6.06
C HIS A 106 0.57 -10.61 -5.14
N PHE A 107 1.75 -10.96 -5.67
CA PHE A 107 2.77 -11.67 -4.91
C PHE A 107 3.21 -10.90 -3.66
N LEU A 108 3.50 -9.61 -3.79
CA LEU A 108 3.93 -8.77 -2.68
C LEU A 108 2.81 -8.51 -1.68
N ALA A 109 1.59 -8.27 -2.15
CA ALA A 109 0.42 -8.10 -1.29
C ALA A 109 0.17 -9.35 -0.45
N LYS A 110 0.24 -10.54 -1.06
CA LYS A 110 0.15 -11.82 -0.35
C LYS A 110 1.24 -11.96 0.71
N LYS A 111 2.51 -11.70 0.37
CA LYS A 111 3.62 -11.77 1.33
C LYS A 111 3.41 -10.81 2.51
N TYR A 112 2.95 -9.59 2.23
CA TYR A 112 2.74 -8.61 3.30
C TYR A 112 1.55 -8.97 4.20
N LEU A 113 0.47 -9.52 3.64
CA LEU A 113 -0.68 -10.02 4.41
C LEU A 113 -0.30 -11.14 5.38
N GLU A 114 0.67 -11.99 5.05
CA GLU A 114 1.17 -13.01 6.00
C GLU A 114 1.73 -12.37 7.27
N VAL A 115 2.33 -11.17 7.18
CA VAL A 115 2.78 -10.40 8.33
C VAL A 115 1.62 -9.67 9.00
N LEU A 116 0.80 -8.94 8.23
CA LEU A 116 -0.30 -8.14 8.78
C LEU A 116 -1.31 -8.97 9.58
N ASN A 117 -1.65 -10.16 9.09
CA ASN A 117 -2.60 -11.06 9.75
C ASN A 117 -2.05 -11.68 11.05
N ASN A 118 -0.73 -11.60 11.26
CA ASN A 118 -0.05 -12.08 12.46
C ASN A 118 0.66 -10.95 13.20
N ALA A 119 0.28 -9.69 12.95
CA ALA A 119 0.94 -8.53 13.52
C ALA A 119 0.79 -8.50 15.05
N THR A 120 1.90 -8.27 15.75
CA THR A 120 1.97 -8.05 17.19
C THR A 120 2.21 -6.58 17.50
N GLU A 121 2.20 -6.19 18.78
CA GLU A 121 2.52 -4.82 19.19
C GLU A 121 3.88 -4.33 18.66
N GLU A 122 4.87 -5.23 18.56
CA GLU A 122 6.20 -4.91 18.01
C GLU A 122 6.15 -4.44 16.55
N ASN A 123 5.17 -4.91 15.77
CA ASN A 123 4.99 -4.47 14.39
C ASN A 123 4.28 -3.12 14.28
N LEU A 124 3.53 -2.73 15.31
CA LEU A 124 2.67 -1.55 15.32
C LEU A 124 3.33 -0.33 15.95
N VAL A 125 4.43 -0.53 16.67
CA VAL A 125 5.24 0.52 17.28
C VAL A 125 6.47 0.73 16.41
N TYR A 126 6.71 1.98 16.02
CA TYR A 126 7.90 2.33 15.26
C TYR A 126 9.15 2.13 16.14
N PRO A 127 10.20 1.44 15.66
CA PRO A 127 11.40 1.21 16.46
C PRO A 127 12.11 2.54 16.76
N GLU A 128 12.62 2.68 17.99
CA GLU A 128 13.49 3.79 18.40
C GLU A 128 14.89 3.69 17.79
#